data_AF-A0AAD6CRQ9-F1
#
_entry.id   AF-A0AAD6CRQ9-F1
#
_cell.length_a   1.000
_cell.length_b   1.000
_cell.length_c   1.000
_cell.angle_alpha   90.00
_cell.angle_beta   90.00
_cell.angle_gamma   90.00
#
_symmetry.space_group_name_H-M   'P 1'
#
loop_
_entity.id
_entity.type
_entity.pdbx_description
1 polymer ?
#
loop_
_entity_poly.entity_id
_entity_poly.type
_entity_poly.pdbx_seq_one_letter_code
_entity_poly.pdbx_strand_id
1 'polypeptide(L)'
;MVDALDQAPDGLIGGYHGNSLTVRILMIVFSSIALYNAIELFILLFLTFQSYRGLYFWTMLLSVVLGVIPHSIGYILEFFSLAPLWVSLTISTIGFYVMVPGQSVVLYSRLHLVVQSRRILRFVLWLIIVDAVILLIPTTILTFSTAYIQTDPFIRGYNVMERLQLAWFCCQEFVISGIYIYETVKLLQLMPDKDQRRTRIMYELLAINFVIILLDVGLLVVEYIGFYSLQTTLKPMVYSIKLKLEFGVLGKLVSLVHTSRSAPTSAEQDEYPQFVDPSQLTSDVTHAAPMDRVPRGMSAWNTISMESLPMSEQRIRPSTRSRISSESTYPS
;
A
#
# COMPACT_ATOMS: atom_id res chain seq x y z
N MET A 1 28.65 -1.15 31.48
CA MET A 1 27.70 -0.24 30.77
C MET A 1 28.38 1.06 30.31
N VAL A 2 29.41 1.56 31.02
CA VAL A 2 30.23 2.70 30.57
C VAL A 2 31.20 2.29 29.44
N ASP A 3 31.77 1.09 29.48
CA ASP A 3 32.72 0.60 28.45
C ASP A 3 32.10 0.40 27.05
N ALA A 4 30.77 0.20 26.97
CA ALA A 4 30.08 -0.02 25.70
C ALA A 4 29.83 1.29 24.90
N LEU A 5 30.08 2.45 25.50
CA LEU A 5 29.88 3.75 24.85
C LEU A 5 31.15 4.32 24.22
N ASP A 6 32.32 3.89 24.70
CA ASP A 6 33.63 4.41 24.29
C ASP A 6 34.32 3.54 23.22
N GLN A 7 33.75 2.38 22.86
CA GLN A 7 34.27 1.52 21.79
C GLN A 7 33.57 1.82 20.46
N ALA A 8 34.38 1.88 19.39
CA ALA A 8 33.86 1.97 18.03
C ALA A 8 32.99 0.73 17.73
N PRO A 9 31.81 0.89 17.11
CA PRO A 9 30.95 -0.24 16.80
C PRO A 9 31.64 -1.24 15.87
N ASP A 10 31.69 -2.50 16.26
CA ASP A 10 32.22 -3.59 15.44
C ASP A 10 31.48 -3.64 14.09
N GLY A 11 32.18 -3.37 12.99
CA GLY A 11 31.63 -3.38 11.64
C GLY A 11 31.44 -2.01 10.97
N LEU A 12 31.50 -0.90 11.73
CA LEU A 12 31.46 0.47 11.17
C LEU A 12 32.83 0.95 10.65
N ILE A 13 33.92 0.39 11.18
CA ILE A 13 35.29 0.72 10.79
C ILE A 13 35.96 -0.53 10.20
N GLY A 14 36.16 -0.54 8.88
CA GLY A 14 36.97 -1.57 8.21
C GLY A 14 36.32 -2.94 8.01
N GLY A 15 35.03 -3.09 8.31
CA GLY A 15 34.30 -4.37 8.23
C GLY A 15 34.30 -5.14 9.55
N TYR A 16 33.61 -6.29 9.59
CA TYR A 16 33.49 -7.08 10.81
C TYR A 16 34.71 -7.99 11.01
N HIS A 17 35.52 -7.67 12.01
CA HIS A 17 36.69 -8.45 12.42
C HIS A 17 36.39 -9.46 13.55
N GLY A 18 35.13 -9.62 13.96
CA GLY A 18 34.76 -10.54 15.02
C GLY A 18 34.93 -12.00 14.59
N ASN A 19 35.58 -12.81 15.43
CA ASN A 19 35.89 -14.22 15.15
C ASN A 19 34.66 -15.15 15.28
N SER A 20 33.44 -14.61 15.37
CA SER A 20 32.23 -15.41 15.56
C SER A 20 31.53 -15.69 14.22
N LEU A 21 31.69 -16.92 13.73
CA LEU A 21 31.02 -17.40 12.52
C LEU A 21 29.50 -17.24 12.61
N THR A 22 28.93 -17.39 13.80
CA THR A 22 27.50 -17.25 14.06
C THR A 22 26.96 -15.87 13.67
N VAL A 23 27.62 -14.78 14.08
CA VAL A 23 27.17 -13.42 13.79
C VAL A 23 27.23 -13.16 12.28
N ARG A 24 28.30 -13.60 11.62
CA ARG A 24 28.46 -13.49 10.17
C ARG A 24 27.38 -14.24 9.40
N ILE A 25 27.03 -15.46 9.82
CA ILE A 25 25.93 -16.23 9.21
C ILE A 25 24.60 -15.51 9.40
N LEU A 26 24.29 -15.03 10.61
CA LEU A 26 23.04 -14.33 10.89
C LEU A 26 22.87 -13.08 10.03
N MET A 27 23.94 -12.29 9.87
CA MET A 27 23.92 -11.11 9.00
C MET A 27 23.61 -11.45 7.54
N ILE A 28 24.26 -12.48 6.99
CA ILE A 28 24.01 -12.93 5.62
C ILE A 28 22.55 -13.37 5.47
N VAL A 29 22.04 -14.13 6.45
CA VAL A 29 20.66 -14.59 6.47
C VAL A 29 19.68 -13.42 6.53
N PHE A 30 19.86 -12.47 7.46
CA PHE A 30 18.98 -11.31 7.60
C PHE A 30 18.98 -10.43 6.36
N SER A 31 20.16 -10.18 5.79
CA SER A 31 20.29 -9.37 4.57
C SER A 31 19.67 -10.07 3.37
N SER A 32 19.82 -11.40 3.28
CA SER A 32 19.21 -12.22 2.22
C SER A 32 17.69 -12.23 2.33
N ILE A 33 17.13 -12.35 3.54
CA ILE A 33 15.67 -12.25 3.76
C ILE A 33 15.16 -10.85 3.41
N ALA A 34 15.89 -9.80 3.81
CA ALA A 34 15.52 -8.42 3.50
C ALA A 34 15.44 -8.18 1.98
N LEU A 35 16.46 -8.62 1.23
CA LEU A 35 16.50 -8.50 -0.23
C LEU A 35 15.45 -9.36 -0.92
N TYR A 36 15.25 -10.60 -0.47
CA TYR A 36 14.20 -11.49 -1.00
C TYR A 36 12.82 -10.85 -0.84
N ASN A 37 12.48 -10.41 0.37
CA ASN A 37 11.22 -9.74 0.64
C ASN A 37 11.06 -8.45 -0.17
N ALA A 38 12.13 -7.68 -0.33
CA ALA A 38 12.10 -6.45 -1.13
C ALA A 38 11.81 -6.74 -2.61
N ILE A 39 12.47 -7.76 -3.20
CA ILE A 39 12.22 -8.17 -4.59
C ILE A 39 10.81 -8.72 -4.76
N GLU A 40 10.36 -9.57 -3.85
CA GLU A 40 9.00 -10.10 -3.87
C GLU A 40 7.98 -8.96 -3.80
N LEU A 41 8.15 -8.00 -2.88
CA LEU A 41 7.28 -6.83 -2.78
C LEU A 41 7.32 -5.96 -4.02
N PHE A 42 8.50 -5.74 -4.59
CA PHE A 42 8.64 -4.99 -5.85
C PHE A 42 7.77 -5.63 -6.94
N ILE A 43 7.86 -6.94 -7.12
CA ILE A 43 7.06 -7.68 -8.10
C ILE A 43 5.55 -7.58 -7.75
N LEU A 44 5.18 -7.82 -6.49
CA LEU A 44 3.79 -7.77 -6.04
C LEU A 44 3.14 -6.39 -6.23
N LEU A 45 3.91 -5.30 -6.06
CA LEU A 45 3.45 -3.94 -6.30
C LEU A 45 3.03 -3.74 -7.77
N PHE A 46 3.83 -4.19 -8.72
CA PHE A 46 3.47 -4.06 -10.15
C PHE A 46 2.35 -5.02 -10.57
N LEU A 47 2.24 -6.20 -9.96
CA LEU A 47 1.16 -7.14 -10.26
C LEU A 47 -0.19 -6.70 -9.71
N THR A 48 -0.21 -6.00 -8.57
CA THR A 48 -1.45 -5.69 -7.85
C THR A 48 -2.02 -4.32 -8.21
N PHE A 49 -1.17 -3.32 -8.46
CA PHE A 49 -1.63 -1.97 -8.75
C PHE A 49 -1.89 -1.78 -10.25
N GLN A 50 -3.16 -1.61 -10.61
CA GLN A 50 -3.59 -1.26 -11.97
C GLN A 50 -3.44 0.25 -12.28
N SER A 51 -3.23 1.10 -11.26
CA SER A 51 -3.03 2.54 -11.41
C SER A 51 -1.95 3.06 -10.48
N TYR A 52 -0.90 3.64 -11.05
CA TYR A 52 0.30 4.10 -10.37
C TYR A 52 0.22 5.54 -9.83
N ARG A 53 -0.98 6.08 -9.60
CA ARG A 53 -1.16 7.49 -9.20
C ARG A 53 -1.32 7.70 -7.69
N GLY A 54 -1.45 6.64 -6.90
CA GLY A 54 -1.66 6.75 -5.46
C GLY A 54 -0.37 7.06 -4.69
N LEU A 55 -0.45 7.95 -3.69
CA LEU A 55 0.66 8.24 -2.77
C LEU A 55 1.16 6.97 -2.06
N TYR A 56 0.25 6.05 -1.74
CA TYR A 56 0.59 4.74 -1.19
C TYR A 56 1.55 3.95 -2.09
N PHE A 57 1.24 3.89 -3.40
CA PHE A 57 2.06 3.13 -4.35
C PHE A 57 3.48 3.70 -4.42
N TRP A 58 3.61 5.02 -4.58
CA TRP A 58 4.92 5.68 -4.66
C TRP A 58 5.72 5.54 -3.37
N THR A 59 5.08 5.71 -2.21
CA THR A 59 5.77 5.62 -0.91
C THR A 59 6.23 4.20 -0.61
N MET A 60 5.41 3.18 -0.91
CA MET A 60 5.82 1.78 -0.83
C MET A 60 6.94 1.45 -1.81
N LEU A 61 6.80 1.84 -3.09
CA LEU A 61 7.79 1.57 -4.13
C LEU A 61 9.14 2.21 -3.80
N LEU A 62 9.15 3.49 -3.42
CA LEU A 62 10.37 4.20 -3.04
C LEU A 62 11.00 3.58 -1.78
N SER A 63 10.20 3.19 -0.78
CA SER A 63 10.70 2.52 0.42
C SER A 63 11.38 1.18 0.11
N VAL A 64 10.88 0.43 -0.87
CA VAL A 64 11.50 -0.83 -1.31
C VAL A 64 12.75 -0.58 -2.15
N VAL A 65 12.63 0.20 -3.22
CA VAL A 65 13.66 0.36 -4.26
C VAL A 65 14.80 1.26 -3.82
N LEU A 66 14.48 2.37 -3.15
CA LEU A 66 15.48 3.33 -2.69
C LEU A 66 15.77 3.22 -1.20
N GLY A 67 14.96 2.48 -0.44
CA GLY A 67 15.15 2.27 0.99
C GLY A 67 15.84 0.94 1.33
N VAL A 68 15.04 -0.14 1.36
CA VAL A 68 15.50 -1.46 1.84
C VAL A 68 16.63 -2.03 0.99
N ILE A 69 16.53 -1.95 -0.34
CA ILE A 69 17.53 -2.54 -1.24
C ILE A 69 18.89 -1.84 -1.11
N PRO A 70 19.03 -0.51 -1.28
CA PRO A 70 20.32 0.16 -1.15
C PRO A 70 20.87 0.04 0.27
N HIS A 71 20.03 0.13 1.30
CA HIS A 71 20.48 -0.04 2.68
C HIS A 71 21.11 -1.43 2.89
N SER A 72 20.44 -2.49 2.46
CA SER A 72 20.95 -3.86 2.61
C SER A 72 22.24 -4.08 1.80
N ILE A 73 22.29 -3.58 0.56
CA ILE A 73 23.49 -3.70 -0.30
C ILE A 73 24.66 -2.91 0.29
N GLY A 74 24.44 -1.67 0.73
CA GLY A 74 25.48 -0.82 1.32
C GLY A 74 26.16 -1.49 2.52
N TYR A 75 25.36 -2.07 3.44
CA TYR A 75 25.91 -2.80 4.58
C TYR A 75 26.61 -4.11 4.20
N ILE A 76 26.13 -4.85 3.18
CA ILE A 76 26.87 -6.03 2.67
C ILE A 76 28.24 -5.59 2.13
N LEU A 77 28.29 -4.50 1.35
CA LEU A 77 29.52 -3.98 0.76
C LEU A 77 30.52 -3.52 1.84
N GLU A 78 30.03 -2.85 2.88
CA GLU A 78 30.82 -2.43 4.04
C GLU A 78 31.35 -3.64 4.81
N PHE A 79 30.46 -4.59 5.12
CA PHE A 79 30.76 -5.75 5.94
C PHE A 79 31.81 -6.68 5.32
N PHE A 80 31.72 -6.95 4.02
CA PHE A 80 32.69 -7.78 3.30
C PHE A 80 33.86 -6.98 2.72
N SER A 81 33.93 -5.67 2.99
CA SER A 81 34.94 -4.75 2.44
C SER A 81 35.07 -4.86 0.91
N LEU A 82 33.95 -5.09 0.21
CA LEU A 82 33.90 -5.32 -1.24
C LEU A 82 34.06 -4.03 -2.05
N ALA A 83 33.77 -2.89 -1.42
CA ALA A 83 33.84 -1.57 -2.03
C ALA A 83 34.57 -0.58 -1.11
N PRO A 84 35.07 0.54 -1.65
CA PRO A 84 35.63 1.61 -0.83
C PRO A 84 34.62 2.07 0.22
N LEU A 85 35.10 2.35 1.44
CA LEU A 85 34.28 2.74 2.58
C LEU A 85 33.27 3.84 2.25
N TRP A 86 33.70 4.86 1.49
CA TRP A 86 32.85 5.97 1.08
C TRP A 86 31.66 5.55 0.19
N VAL A 87 31.83 4.54 -0.67
CA VAL A 87 30.76 4.02 -1.54
C VAL A 87 29.75 3.26 -0.71
N SER A 88 30.22 2.38 0.18
CA SER A 88 29.33 1.58 1.03
C SER A 88 28.51 2.47 1.97
N LEU A 89 29.14 3.46 2.60
CA LEU A 89 28.46 4.43 3.48
C LEU A 89 27.47 5.31 2.74
N THR A 90 27.80 5.79 1.53
CA THR A 90 26.87 6.66 0.79
C THR A 90 25.64 5.89 0.32
N ILE A 91 25.82 4.67 -0.19
CA ILE A 91 24.72 3.79 -0.60
C ILE A 91 23.83 3.43 0.61
N SER A 92 24.44 3.06 1.74
CA SER A 92 23.68 2.72 2.95
C SER A 92 22.92 3.94 3.50
N THR A 93 23.52 5.13 3.45
CA THR A 93 22.90 6.40 3.88
C THR A 93 21.71 6.78 3.00
N ILE A 94 21.82 6.65 1.68
CA ILE A 94 20.69 6.88 0.77
C ILE A 94 19.54 5.92 1.09
N GLY A 95 19.87 4.64 1.29
CA GLY A 95 18.93 3.63 1.76
C GLY A 95 18.24 4.04 3.06
N PHE A 96 19.00 4.48 4.04
CA PHE A 96 18.51 4.88 5.35
C PHE A 96 17.52 6.06 5.27
N TYR A 97 17.81 7.07 4.44
CA TYR A 97 16.99 8.26 4.24
C TYR A 97 15.60 7.98 3.69
N VAL A 98 15.47 6.98 2.82
CA VAL A 98 14.17 6.61 2.27
C VAL A 98 13.51 5.53 3.12
N MET A 99 14.29 4.61 3.69
CA MET A 99 13.77 3.49 4.47
C MET A 99 13.07 3.96 5.74
N VAL A 100 13.72 4.77 6.59
CA VAL A 100 13.18 5.07 7.92
C VAL A 100 11.98 6.05 7.87
N PRO A 101 12.10 7.24 7.26
CA PRO A 101 10.95 8.12 7.06
C PRO A 101 9.87 7.48 6.17
N GLY A 102 10.25 6.71 5.14
CA GLY A 102 9.31 6.10 4.21
C GLY A 102 8.30 5.19 4.91
N GLN A 103 8.70 4.48 5.95
CA GLN A 103 7.84 3.57 6.72
C GLN A 103 6.75 4.33 7.48
N SER A 104 7.14 5.43 8.12
CA SER A 104 6.18 6.33 8.77
C SER A 104 5.21 6.94 7.75
N VAL A 105 5.70 7.27 6.54
CA VAL A 105 4.84 7.77 5.46
C VAL A 105 3.89 6.70 4.91
N VAL A 106 4.31 5.44 4.83
CA VAL A 106 3.44 4.30 4.45
C VAL A 106 2.32 4.12 5.48
N LEU A 107 2.68 4.12 6.77
CA LEU A 107 1.71 4.08 7.89
C LEU A 107 0.72 5.26 7.81
N TYR A 108 1.23 6.46 7.54
CA TYR A 108 0.42 7.66 7.30
C TYR A 108 -0.53 7.51 6.10
N SER A 109 -0.04 6.97 4.98
CA SER A 109 -0.86 6.76 3.78
C SER A 109 -2.01 5.79 4.06
N ARG A 110 -1.80 4.80 4.94
CA ARG A 110 -2.87 3.92 5.42
C ARG A 110 -3.82 4.66 6.36
N LEU A 111 -3.29 5.43 7.30
CA LEU A 111 -4.10 6.22 8.23
C LEU A 111 -5.03 7.19 7.49
N HIS A 112 -4.57 7.80 6.39
CA HIS A 112 -5.38 8.64 5.50
C HIS A 112 -6.62 7.90 4.95
N LEU A 113 -6.55 6.59 4.74
CA LEU A 113 -7.69 5.81 4.22
C LEU A 113 -8.75 5.51 5.29
N VAL A 114 -8.37 5.44 6.56
CA VAL A 114 -9.27 5.10 7.67
C VAL A 114 -9.79 6.36 8.37
N VAL A 115 -8.96 7.38 8.51
CA VAL A 115 -9.27 8.61 9.27
C VAL A 115 -9.79 9.71 8.35
N GLN A 116 -11.00 10.19 8.60
CA GLN A 116 -11.59 11.30 7.84
C GLN A 116 -11.13 12.69 8.32
N SER A 117 -10.61 12.79 9.55
CA SER A 117 -10.21 14.07 10.15
C SER A 117 -8.91 14.62 9.55
N ARG A 118 -9.04 15.68 8.73
CA ARG A 118 -7.89 16.37 8.11
C ARG A 118 -6.95 17.07 9.09
N ARG A 119 -7.37 17.31 10.34
CA ARG A 119 -6.50 17.96 11.36
C ARG A 119 -5.49 16.96 11.92
N ILE A 120 -5.96 15.78 12.33
CA ILE A 120 -5.10 14.70 12.84
C ILE A 120 -4.11 14.29 11.75
N LEU A 121 -4.60 14.14 10.53
CA LEU A 121 -3.74 13.73 9.44
C LEU A 121 -2.63 14.76 9.15
N ARG A 122 -2.95 16.06 9.08
CA ARG A 122 -1.92 17.10 8.93
C ARG A 122 -0.93 17.14 10.10
N PHE A 123 -1.40 16.93 11.32
CA PHE A 123 -0.53 16.85 12.50
C PHE A 123 0.47 15.68 12.38
N VAL A 124 -0.01 14.49 12.02
CA VAL A 124 0.86 13.31 11.82
C VAL A 124 1.87 13.54 10.71
N LEU A 125 1.45 14.15 9.57
CA LEU A 125 2.38 14.46 8.48
C LEU A 125 3.50 15.42 8.93
N TRP A 126 3.14 16.48 9.67
CA TRP A 126 4.12 17.42 10.21
C TRP A 126 5.07 16.77 11.21
N LEU A 127 4.55 15.89 12.08
CA LEU A 127 5.35 15.11 13.01
C LEU A 127 6.40 14.27 12.26
N ILE A 128 5.99 13.53 11.22
CA ILE A 128 6.91 12.70 10.41
C ILE A 128 8.00 13.55 9.74
N ILE A 129 7.63 14.69 9.14
CA ILE A 129 8.58 15.53 8.41
C ILE A 129 9.60 16.17 9.36
N VAL A 130 9.13 16.72 10.49
CA VAL A 130 9.99 17.39 11.47
C VAL A 130 10.95 16.39 12.10
N ASP A 131 10.45 15.22 12.50
CA ASP A 131 11.26 14.17 13.11
C ASP A 131 12.29 13.62 12.13
N ALA A 132 11.92 13.43 10.86
CA ALA A 132 12.86 13.01 9.82
C ALA A 132 14.00 14.02 9.66
N VAL A 133 13.72 15.32 9.58
CA VAL A 133 14.78 16.34 9.41
C VAL A 133 15.67 16.43 10.66
N ILE A 134 15.06 16.48 11.84
CA ILE A 134 15.79 16.65 13.11
C ILE A 134 16.68 15.45 13.42
N LEU A 135 16.27 14.23 13.05
CA LEU A 135 17.02 13.01 13.37
C LEU A 135 17.98 12.57 12.26
N LEU A 136 17.63 12.71 10.97
CA LEU A 136 18.50 12.23 9.89
C LEU A 136 19.79 13.06 9.77
N ILE A 137 19.71 14.38 9.96
CA ILE A 137 20.86 15.28 9.76
C ILE A 137 21.96 15.00 10.81
N PRO A 138 21.69 14.99 12.13
CA PRO A 138 22.72 14.70 13.12
C PRO A 138 23.28 13.29 12.98
N THR A 139 22.43 12.29 12.72
CA THR A 139 22.87 10.91 12.56
C THR A 139 23.85 10.77 11.40
N THR A 140 23.58 11.41 10.25
CA THR A 140 24.52 11.30 9.12
C THR A 140 25.83 12.01 9.37
N ILE A 141 25.82 13.19 9.97
CA ILE A 141 27.05 13.87 10.38
C ILE A 141 27.87 12.96 11.29
N LEU A 142 27.24 12.35 12.30
CA LEU A 142 27.91 11.46 13.23
C LEU A 142 28.41 10.16 12.57
N THR A 143 27.66 9.57 11.64
CA THR A 143 28.10 8.38 10.88
C THR A 143 29.39 8.68 10.11
N PHE A 144 29.40 9.75 9.32
CA PHE A 144 30.57 10.12 8.51
C PHE A 144 31.74 10.57 9.40
N SER A 145 31.50 11.37 10.45
CA SER A 145 32.54 11.77 11.39
C SER A 145 33.16 10.57 12.11
N THR A 146 32.35 9.57 12.49
CA THR A 146 32.86 8.34 13.10
C THR A 146 33.69 7.51 12.13
N ALA A 147 33.30 7.43 10.86
CA ALA A 147 34.03 6.67 9.84
C ALA A 147 35.41 7.26 9.50
N TYR A 148 35.52 8.60 9.40
CA TYR A 148 36.74 9.28 8.92
C TYR A 148 37.62 9.91 10.01
N ILE A 149 37.01 10.51 11.05
CA ILE A 149 37.75 11.26 12.08
C ILE A 149 38.10 10.33 13.26
N GLN A 150 37.25 9.34 13.55
CA GLN A 150 37.49 8.26 14.52
C GLN A 150 37.94 8.74 15.92
N THR A 151 37.44 9.89 16.38
CA THR A 151 37.70 10.37 17.73
C THR A 151 36.62 9.91 18.71
N ASP A 152 37.03 9.54 19.92
CA ASP A 152 36.17 9.06 21.01
C ASP A 152 34.86 9.87 21.21
N PRO A 153 34.86 11.22 21.22
CA PRO A 153 33.63 12.00 21.34
C PRO A 153 32.63 11.76 20.19
N PHE A 154 33.10 11.55 18.95
CA PHE A 154 32.20 11.28 17.82
C PHE A 154 31.64 9.85 17.87
N ILE A 155 32.45 8.86 18.25
CA ILE A 155 32.01 7.49 18.45
C ILE A 155 30.91 7.43 19.53
N ARG A 156 31.16 8.07 20.67
CA ARG A 156 30.19 8.14 21.77
C ARG A 156 28.92 8.88 21.35
N GLY A 157 29.07 9.98 20.62
CA GLY A 157 27.95 10.74 20.06
C GLY A 157 27.10 9.89 19.12
N TYR A 158 27.72 9.12 18.23
CA TYR A 158 27.05 8.21 17.31
C TYR A 158 26.25 7.14 18.06
N ASN A 159 26.87 6.46 19.03
CA ASN A 159 26.20 5.41 19.83
C ASN A 159 24.97 5.93 20.58
N VAL A 160 25.02 7.16 21.10
CA VAL A 160 23.87 7.78 21.78
C VAL A 160 22.81 8.20 20.77
N MET A 161 23.21 8.85 19.68
CA MET A 161 22.30 9.35 18.66
C MET A 161 21.55 8.20 17.98
N GLU A 162 22.21 7.09 17.68
CA GLU A 162 21.57 5.94 17.03
C GLU A 162 20.46 5.34 17.89
N ARG A 163 20.73 5.11 19.18
CA ARG A 163 19.74 4.60 20.14
C ARG A 163 18.57 5.57 20.31
N LEU A 164 18.88 6.86 20.45
CA LEU A 164 17.88 7.91 20.57
C LEU A 164 16.97 7.95 19.33
N GLN A 165 17.57 7.92 18.14
CA GLN A 165 16.85 7.94 16.88
C GLN A 165 15.91 6.75 16.76
N LEU A 166 16.38 5.53 17.07
CA LEU A 166 15.54 4.33 16.99
C LEU A 166 14.40 4.37 18.01
N ALA A 167 14.67 4.80 19.24
CA ALA A 167 13.65 4.98 20.25
C ALA A 167 12.60 6.03 19.83
N TRP A 168 13.05 7.13 19.22
CA TRP A 168 12.16 8.19 18.77
C TRP A 168 11.26 7.73 17.61
N PHE A 169 11.82 7.12 16.56
CA PHE A 169 11.01 6.59 15.46
C PHE A 169 10.06 5.47 15.92
N CYS A 170 10.48 4.63 16.86
CA CYS A 170 9.60 3.64 17.49
C CYS A 170 8.42 4.30 18.22
N CYS A 171 8.68 5.34 19.02
CA CYS A 171 7.63 6.13 19.67
C CYS A 171 6.67 6.76 18.64
N GLN A 172 7.21 7.34 17.57
CA GLN A 172 6.44 7.89 16.46
C GLN A 172 5.55 6.82 15.81
N GLU A 173 6.07 5.63 15.52
CA GLU A 173 5.30 4.52 14.95
C GLU A 173 4.19 4.03 15.90
N PHE A 174 4.43 4.03 17.22
CA PHE A 174 3.40 3.75 18.23
C PHE A 174 2.31 4.81 18.28
N VAL A 175 2.65 6.09 18.16
CA VAL A 175 1.65 7.17 18.11
C VAL A 175 0.77 7.00 16.87
N ILE A 176 1.36 6.76 15.69
CA ILE A 176 0.61 6.58 14.44
C ILE A 176 -0.28 5.33 14.52
N SER A 177 0.27 4.21 15.01
CA SER A 177 -0.45 2.95 15.17
C SER A 177 -1.56 3.04 16.22
N GLY A 178 -1.35 3.76 17.32
CA GLY A 178 -2.35 4.00 18.35
C GLY A 178 -3.55 4.81 17.82
N ILE A 179 -3.30 5.87 17.05
CA ILE A 179 -4.38 6.64 16.39
C ILE A 179 -5.15 5.74 15.41
N TYR A 180 -4.44 4.91 14.64
CA TYR A 180 -5.05 3.96 13.71
C TYR A 180 -5.96 2.96 14.42
N ILE A 181 -5.48 2.32 15.49
CA ILE A 181 -6.26 1.37 16.31
C ILE A 181 -7.49 2.05 16.88
N TYR A 182 -7.33 3.25 17.47
CA TYR A 182 -8.44 3.98 18.08
C TYR A 182 -9.56 4.27 17.09
N GLU A 183 -9.25 4.80 15.90
CA GLU A 183 -10.28 5.07 14.89
C GLU A 183 -10.86 3.78 14.28
N THR A 184 -10.07 2.72 14.15
CA THR A 184 -10.56 1.41 13.68
C THR A 184 -11.56 0.80 14.67
N VAL A 185 -11.26 0.84 15.98
CA VAL A 185 -12.16 0.34 17.02
C VAL A 185 -13.43 1.19 17.10
N LYS A 186 -13.32 2.52 16.98
CA LYS A 186 -14.48 3.40 16.96
C LYS A 186 -15.39 3.13 15.76
N LEU A 187 -14.83 2.91 14.57
CA LEU A 187 -15.59 2.51 13.39
C LEU A 187 -16.30 1.16 13.58
N LEU A 188 -15.66 0.23 14.30
CA LEU A 188 -16.24 -1.08 14.62
C LEU A 188 -17.41 -0.97 15.60
N GLN A 189 -17.28 -0.15 16.64
CA GLN A 189 -18.34 0.10 17.63
C GLN A 189 -19.55 0.81 17.04
N LEU A 190 -19.36 1.66 16.03
CA LEU A 190 -20.45 2.36 15.34
C LEU A 190 -21.21 1.46 14.35
N MET A 191 -20.73 0.25 14.05
CA MET A 191 -21.35 -0.67 13.10
C MET A 191 -21.51 -2.12 13.66
N PRO A 192 -22.27 -2.34 14.75
CA PRO A 192 -22.34 -3.66 15.38
C PRO A 192 -23.10 -4.73 14.57
N ASP A 193 -24.12 -4.34 13.79
CA ASP A 193 -25.20 -5.28 13.42
C ASP A 193 -25.37 -5.63 11.93
N LYS A 194 -24.49 -5.21 11.02
CA LYS A 194 -24.76 -5.40 9.57
C LYS A 194 -23.81 -6.25 8.75
N ASP A 195 -22.63 -6.68 9.26
CA ASP A 195 -21.76 -7.55 8.46
C ASP A 195 -20.66 -8.28 9.28
N GLN A 196 -20.92 -9.51 9.72
CA GLN A 196 -19.97 -10.34 10.47
C GLN A 196 -18.64 -10.56 9.70
N ARG A 197 -18.71 -10.56 8.36
CA ARG A 197 -17.55 -10.68 7.46
C ARG A 197 -16.67 -9.43 7.51
N ARG A 198 -17.26 -8.24 7.59
CA ARG A 198 -16.52 -6.96 7.69
C ARG A 198 -15.81 -6.85 9.03
N THR A 199 -16.48 -7.22 10.11
CA THR A 199 -15.91 -7.27 11.47
C THR A 199 -14.70 -8.20 11.52
N ARG A 200 -14.79 -9.40 10.91
CA ARG A 200 -13.63 -10.32 10.81
C ARG A 200 -12.44 -9.67 10.11
N ILE A 201 -12.67 -9.02 8.96
CA ILE A 201 -11.57 -8.37 8.23
C ILE A 201 -10.99 -7.22 9.06
N MET A 202 -11.80 -6.40 9.74
CA MET A 202 -11.29 -5.35 10.63
C MET A 202 -10.42 -5.92 11.79
N TYR A 203 -10.78 -7.07 12.36
CA TYR A 203 -9.91 -7.76 13.33
C TYR A 203 -8.60 -8.24 12.72
N GLU A 204 -8.61 -8.74 11.47
CA GLU A 204 -7.36 -9.08 10.76
C GLU A 204 -6.46 -7.84 10.57
N LEU A 205 -7.03 -6.68 10.20
CA LEU A 205 -6.28 -5.43 10.10
C LEU A 205 -5.68 -5.00 11.46
N LEU A 206 -6.44 -5.13 12.53
CA LEU A 206 -5.98 -4.84 13.90
C LEU A 206 -4.82 -5.77 14.30
N ALA A 207 -4.94 -7.06 14.02
CA ALA A 207 -3.91 -8.05 14.33
C ALA A 207 -2.59 -7.74 13.62
N ILE A 208 -2.64 -7.33 12.35
CA ILE A 208 -1.44 -6.96 11.60
C ILE A 208 -0.78 -5.71 12.20
N ASN A 209 -1.56 -4.70 12.59
CA ASN A 209 -1.01 -3.52 13.24
C ASN A 209 -0.34 -3.85 14.59
N PHE A 210 -0.90 -4.79 15.37
CA PHE A 210 -0.27 -5.27 16.59
C PHE A 210 1.08 -5.97 16.32
N VAL A 211 1.16 -6.77 15.25
CA VAL A 211 2.44 -7.39 14.84
C VAL A 211 3.49 -6.33 14.46
N ILE A 212 3.09 -5.23 13.81
CA ILE A 212 4.00 -4.12 13.50
C ILE A 212 4.56 -3.51 14.79
N ILE A 213 3.71 -3.21 15.77
CA ILE A 213 4.14 -2.71 17.09
C ILE A 213 5.13 -3.68 17.75
N LEU A 214 4.87 -4.98 17.71
CA LEU A 214 5.78 -5.99 18.27
C LEU A 214 7.14 -6.01 17.56
N LEU A 215 7.16 -5.83 16.24
CA LEU A 215 8.40 -5.72 15.47
C LEU A 215 9.22 -4.48 15.86
N ASP A 216 8.57 -3.36 16.17
CA ASP A 216 9.23 -2.13 16.64
C ASP A 216 9.87 -2.32 18.01
N VAL A 217 9.13 -2.95 18.94
CA VAL A 217 9.66 -3.32 20.25
C VAL A 217 10.86 -4.27 20.08
N GLY A 218 10.76 -5.25 19.18
CA GLY A 218 11.84 -6.18 18.90
C GLY A 218 13.12 -5.48 18.44
N LEU A 219 13.01 -4.54 17.49
CA LEU A 219 14.16 -3.74 17.05
C LEU A 219 14.74 -2.89 18.19
N LEU A 220 13.87 -2.27 19.00
CA LEU A 220 14.29 -1.47 20.15
C LEU A 220 15.04 -2.32 21.18
N VAL A 221 14.55 -3.52 21.49
CA VAL A 221 15.21 -4.42 22.44
C VAL A 221 16.59 -4.84 21.95
N VAL A 222 16.72 -5.27 20.69
CA VAL A 222 18.02 -5.68 20.14
C VAL A 222 19.01 -4.52 20.15
N GLU A 223 18.55 -3.30 19.88
CA GLU A 223 19.37 -2.10 19.96
C GLU A 223 19.93 -1.86 21.36
N TYR A 224 19.09 -1.92 22.37
CA TYR A 224 19.50 -1.65 23.75
C TYR A 224 20.36 -2.77 24.35
N ILE A 225 20.29 -3.99 23.82
CA ILE A 225 21.22 -5.08 24.14
C ILE A 225 22.64 -4.76 23.61
N GLY A 226 22.77 -3.90 22.60
CA GLY A 226 24.05 -3.39 22.11
C GLY A 226 24.73 -4.26 21.04
N PHE A 227 23.99 -5.16 20.38
CA PHE A 227 24.51 -5.95 19.26
C PHE A 227 24.45 -5.17 17.94
N TYR A 228 25.29 -4.14 17.82
CA TYR A 228 25.30 -3.21 16.67
C TYR A 228 25.31 -3.93 15.31
N SER A 229 26.27 -4.82 15.10
CA SER A 229 26.46 -5.48 13.80
C SER A 229 25.26 -6.36 13.39
N LEU A 230 24.56 -6.94 14.37
CA LEU A 230 23.34 -7.70 14.13
C LEU A 230 22.15 -6.75 13.91
N GLN A 231 22.08 -5.65 14.65
CA GLN A 231 21.01 -4.67 14.56
C GLN A 231 21.01 -3.91 13.22
N THR A 232 22.17 -3.57 12.65
CA THR A 232 22.26 -2.94 11.32
C THR A 232 21.71 -3.81 10.18
N THR A 233 21.84 -5.14 10.29
CA THR A 233 21.29 -6.11 9.31
C THR A 233 19.87 -6.56 9.62
N LEU A 234 19.49 -6.58 10.90
CA LEU A 234 18.13 -6.90 11.33
C LEU A 234 17.14 -5.77 10.98
N LYS A 235 17.56 -4.50 11.04
CA LYS A 235 16.75 -3.33 10.64
C LYS A 235 16.11 -3.53 9.26
N PRO A 236 16.86 -3.65 8.15
CA PRO A 236 16.26 -3.77 6.81
C PRO A 236 15.38 -5.03 6.67
N MET A 237 15.72 -6.13 7.35
CA MET A 237 14.86 -7.32 7.39
C MET A 237 13.50 -6.99 8.01
N VAL A 238 13.47 -6.43 9.22
CA VAL A 238 12.22 -6.07 9.90
C VAL A 238 11.44 -5.03 9.10
N TYR A 239 12.10 -4.01 8.56
CA TYR A 239 11.47 -3.01 7.70
C TYR A 239 10.88 -3.61 6.41
N SER A 240 11.51 -4.63 5.81
CA SER A 240 10.94 -5.37 4.67
C SER A 240 9.67 -6.13 5.06
N ILE A 241 9.65 -6.75 6.26
CA ILE A 241 8.49 -7.47 6.78
C ILE A 241 7.35 -6.49 7.07
N LYS A 242 7.64 -5.33 7.67
CA LYS A 242 6.65 -4.25 7.87
C LYS A 242 5.98 -3.85 6.56
N LEU A 243 6.75 -3.58 5.49
CA LEU A 243 6.17 -3.25 4.19
C LEU A 243 5.30 -4.38 3.65
N LYS A 244 5.70 -5.65 3.85
CA LYS A 244 4.89 -6.80 3.42
C LYS A 244 3.58 -6.91 4.18
N LEU A 245 3.60 -6.66 5.48
CA LEU A 245 2.41 -6.58 6.31
C LEU A 245 1.49 -5.44 5.86
N GLU A 246 2.05 -4.25 5.60
CA GLU A 246 1.29 -3.10 5.08
C GLU A 246 0.62 -3.39 3.73
N PHE A 247 1.36 -4.03 2.82
CA PHE A 247 0.82 -4.47 1.53
C PHE A 247 -0.35 -5.44 1.70
N GLY A 248 -0.22 -6.43 2.60
CA GLY A 248 -1.30 -7.36 2.93
C GLY A 248 -2.54 -6.66 3.51
N VAL A 249 -2.33 -5.68 4.39
CA VAL A 249 -3.40 -4.85 4.95
C VAL A 249 -4.17 -4.11 3.87
N LEU A 250 -3.48 -3.48 2.91
CA LEU A 250 -4.15 -2.77 1.83
C LEU A 250 -5.02 -3.71 0.98
N GLY A 251 -4.51 -4.90 0.61
CA GLY A 251 -5.28 -5.87 -0.16
C GLY A 251 -6.62 -6.22 0.51
N LYS A 252 -6.62 -6.34 1.85
CA LYS A 252 -7.82 -6.57 2.66
C LYS A 252 -8.74 -5.35 2.71
N LEU A 253 -8.18 -4.14 2.81
CA LEU A 253 -8.92 -2.87 2.80
C LEU A 253 -9.65 -2.62 1.47
N VAL A 254 -9.02 -2.95 0.35
CA VAL A 254 -9.65 -2.85 -0.98
C VAL A 254 -10.79 -3.85 -1.13
N SER A 255 -10.62 -5.09 -0.64
CA SER A 255 -11.69 -6.09 -0.63
C SER A 255 -12.92 -5.60 0.15
N LEU A 256 -12.74 -4.90 1.27
CA LEU A 256 -13.83 -4.34 2.07
C LEU A 256 -14.66 -3.29 1.31
N VAL A 257 -13.99 -2.41 0.56
CA VAL A 257 -14.65 -1.34 -0.21
C VAL A 257 -15.41 -1.90 -1.39
N HIS A 258 -14.85 -2.90 -2.10
CA HIS A 258 -15.54 -3.54 -3.22
C HIS A 258 -16.79 -4.32 -2.78
N THR A 259 -16.75 -5.03 -1.65
CA THR A 259 -17.94 -5.72 -1.11
C THR A 259 -19.07 -4.73 -0.80
N SER A 260 -18.75 -3.54 -0.31
CA SER A 260 -19.75 -2.49 -0.01
C SER A 260 -20.44 -1.94 -1.27
N ARG A 261 -19.80 -2.00 -2.45
CA ARG A 261 -20.42 -1.61 -3.73
C ARG A 261 -21.24 -2.73 -4.39
N SER A 262 -21.01 -3.98 -3.97
CA SER A 262 -21.70 -5.17 -4.49
C SER A 262 -22.92 -5.58 -3.66
N ALA A 263 -23.32 -4.80 -2.65
CA ALA A 263 -24.63 -4.95 -2.04
C ALA A 263 -25.65 -4.23 -2.92
N PRO A 264 -26.43 -4.93 -3.77
CA PRO A 264 -27.66 -4.34 -4.26
C PRO A 264 -28.55 -4.02 -3.06
N THR A 265 -29.29 -2.93 -3.18
CA THR A 265 -30.39 -2.55 -2.32
C THR A 265 -31.42 -3.68 -2.33
N SER A 266 -31.21 -4.70 -1.51
CA SER A 266 -32.09 -5.87 -1.37
C SER A 266 -32.36 -6.08 0.12
N ALA A 267 -32.80 -5.02 0.80
CA ALA A 267 -33.27 -5.10 2.17
C ALA A 267 -34.76 -5.52 2.28
N GLU A 268 -35.35 -6.06 1.21
CA GLU A 268 -36.73 -6.58 1.20
C GLU A 268 -36.87 -8.01 0.67
N GLN A 269 -35.78 -8.79 0.53
CA GLN A 269 -35.86 -10.08 -0.17
C GLN A 269 -35.21 -11.27 0.53
N ASP A 270 -35.03 -11.21 1.85
CA ASP A 270 -34.41 -12.30 2.63
C ASP A 270 -35.41 -13.13 3.48
N GLU A 271 -36.72 -13.01 3.26
CA GLU A 271 -37.71 -13.85 3.99
C GLU A 271 -38.38 -14.94 3.13
N TYR A 272 -38.02 -15.10 1.85
CA TYR A 272 -38.60 -16.17 1.01
C TYR A 272 -37.56 -16.86 0.12
N PRO A 273 -37.51 -18.21 0.11
CA PRO A 273 -36.70 -18.96 -0.85
C PRO A 273 -37.11 -18.64 -2.29
N GLN A 274 -36.12 -18.52 -3.18
CA GLN A 274 -36.26 -18.10 -4.59
C GLN A 274 -37.14 -18.99 -5.49
N PHE A 275 -37.76 -20.04 -4.93
CA PHE A 275 -38.70 -20.92 -5.64
C PHE A 275 -40.17 -20.66 -5.24
N VAL A 276 -40.43 -19.74 -4.30
CA VAL A 276 -41.78 -19.39 -3.86
C VAL A 276 -42.07 -17.96 -4.30
N ASP A 277 -42.94 -17.82 -5.31
CA ASP A 277 -43.48 -16.53 -5.72
C ASP A 277 -44.73 -16.21 -4.86
N PRO A 278 -44.67 -15.27 -3.90
CA PRO A 278 -45.78 -14.98 -3.00
C PRO A 278 -46.98 -14.36 -3.72
N SER A 279 -46.80 -13.86 -4.96
CA SER A 279 -47.91 -13.32 -5.77
C SER A 279 -48.94 -14.38 -6.17
N GLN A 280 -48.58 -15.67 -6.14
CA GLN A 280 -49.52 -16.77 -6.38
C GLN A 280 -50.34 -17.16 -5.15
N LEU A 281 -49.93 -16.78 -3.94
CA LEU A 281 -50.68 -17.11 -2.72
C LEU A 281 -51.83 -16.13 -2.45
N THR A 282 -51.82 -14.94 -3.06
CA THR A 282 -52.84 -13.92 -2.83
C THR A 282 -53.87 -13.83 -3.96
N SER A 283 -53.76 -14.64 -5.01
CA SER A 283 -54.79 -14.72 -6.04
C SER A 283 -55.95 -15.57 -5.52
N ASP A 284 -57.02 -14.91 -5.09
CA ASP A 284 -58.30 -15.52 -4.75
C ASP A 284 -58.79 -16.38 -5.94
N VAL A 285 -58.65 -17.72 -5.80
CA VAL A 285 -58.99 -18.72 -6.85
C VAL A 285 -60.50 -18.89 -7.01
N THR A 286 -61.31 -18.13 -6.27
CA THR A 286 -62.78 -18.25 -6.28
C THR A 286 -63.49 -17.26 -7.18
N HIS A 287 -62.77 -16.35 -7.84
CA HIS A 287 -63.34 -15.38 -8.78
C HIS A 287 -62.73 -15.52 -10.18
N ALA A 288 -63.58 -15.75 -11.18
CA ALA A 288 -63.18 -15.69 -12.59
C ALA A 288 -62.63 -14.29 -12.91
N ALA A 289 -61.50 -14.24 -13.62
CA ALA A 289 -60.83 -13.02 -14.03
C ALA A 289 -61.81 -12.01 -14.66
N PRO A 290 -61.80 -10.73 -14.25
CA PRO A 290 -62.57 -9.72 -14.97
C PRO A 290 -61.97 -9.58 -16.37
N MET A 291 -62.80 -9.70 -17.40
CA MET A 291 -62.40 -9.34 -18.76
C MET A 291 -61.97 -7.88 -18.77
N ASP A 292 -60.73 -7.62 -19.16
CA ASP A 292 -60.25 -6.28 -19.48
C ASP A 292 -61.09 -5.71 -20.63
N ARG A 293 -62.03 -4.84 -20.27
CA ARG A 293 -62.78 -4.01 -21.22
C ARG A 293 -61.84 -2.92 -21.71
N VAL A 294 -61.33 -3.11 -22.93
CA VAL A 294 -60.70 -2.06 -23.74
C VAL A 294 -61.65 -0.86 -23.84
N PRO A 295 -61.30 0.35 -23.36
CA PRO A 295 -62.11 1.54 -23.61
C PRO A 295 -61.83 2.05 -25.03
N ARG A 296 -62.83 1.95 -25.90
CA ARG A 296 -62.89 2.70 -27.16
C ARG A 296 -63.52 4.08 -26.92
N GLY A 297 -62.77 5.14 -27.23
CA GLY A 297 -63.32 6.34 -27.88
C GLY A 297 -63.10 7.68 -27.18
N MET A 298 -62.15 8.49 -27.68
CA MET A 298 -62.51 9.73 -28.41
C MET A 298 -61.30 10.36 -29.14
N SER A 299 -61.46 10.43 -30.47
CA SER A 299 -60.99 11.45 -31.42
C SER A 299 -59.49 11.80 -31.52
N ALA A 300 -58.82 11.21 -32.51
CA ALA A 300 -57.77 11.90 -33.26
C ALA A 300 -58.15 11.87 -34.75
N TRP A 301 -58.38 13.06 -35.30
CA TRP A 301 -58.65 13.30 -36.70
C TRP A 301 -57.42 13.02 -37.57
N ASN A 302 -57.71 12.65 -38.82
CA ASN A 302 -56.88 12.68 -40.03
C ASN A 302 -56.01 11.43 -40.29
N THR A 303 -56.53 10.45 -41.04
CA THR A 303 -56.47 10.29 -42.53
C THR A 303 -55.09 9.83 -43.00
N ILE A 304 -54.87 8.81 -43.82
CA ILE A 304 -55.68 7.92 -44.68
C ILE A 304 -54.84 6.65 -44.89
N SER A 305 -55.52 5.52 -45.01
CA SER A 305 -55.03 4.16 -45.24
C SER A 305 -54.70 3.89 -46.72
N MET A 306 -53.75 2.97 -46.96
CA MET A 306 -53.64 2.01 -48.08
C MET A 306 -52.15 1.62 -48.21
N GLU A 307 -51.68 0.39 -48.40
CA GLU A 307 -52.23 -0.97 -48.43
C GLU A 307 -50.99 -1.89 -48.63
N SER A 308 -51.09 -3.16 -48.25
CA SER A 308 -50.30 -4.31 -48.77
C SER A 308 -48.78 -4.44 -48.48
N LEU A 309 -48.44 -5.49 -47.73
CA LEU A 309 -47.22 -6.34 -47.89
C LEU A 309 -47.31 -7.11 -49.25
N PRO A 310 -46.31 -7.85 -49.80
CA PRO A 310 -45.03 -8.33 -49.21
C PRO A 310 -43.79 -8.39 -50.18
N MET A 311 -42.66 -8.89 -49.66
CA MET A 311 -41.66 -9.79 -50.29
C MET A 311 -40.75 -9.38 -51.47
N SER A 312 -39.47 -9.74 -51.27
CA SER A 312 -38.53 -10.45 -52.15
C SER A 312 -37.87 -9.80 -53.38
N GLU A 313 -36.53 -9.92 -53.36
CA GLU A 313 -35.65 -10.38 -54.43
C GLU A 313 -35.37 -9.53 -55.70
N GLN A 314 -34.08 -9.16 -55.79
CA GLN A 314 -33.17 -9.66 -56.84
C GLN A 314 -33.21 -9.00 -58.25
N ARG A 315 -32.10 -8.29 -58.53
CA ARG A 315 -31.17 -8.56 -59.65
C ARG A 315 -31.43 -7.94 -61.06
N ILE A 316 -30.49 -7.04 -61.42
CA ILE A 316 -29.73 -6.92 -62.71
C ILE A 316 -30.45 -6.37 -63.96
N ARG A 317 -30.04 -5.14 -64.35
CA ARG A 317 -29.52 -4.64 -65.67
C ARG A 317 -30.36 -4.86 -66.96
N PRO A 318 -29.96 -4.31 -68.13
CA PRO A 318 -29.18 -3.10 -68.46
C PRO A 318 -29.79 -2.27 -69.64
N SER A 319 -29.00 -1.27 -70.09
CA SER A 319 -28.90 -0.81 -71.49
C SER A 319 -29.93 0.28 -71.87
N THR A 320 -29.67 1.33 -72.64
CA THR A 320 -28.52 1.87 -73.38
C THR A 320 -28.91 3.31 -73.78
N ARG A 321 -27.92 4.20 -73.89
CA ARG A 321 -27.64 5.05 -75.07
C ARG A 321 -27.49 6.56 -74.80
N SER A 322 -26.29 7.01 -75.21
CA SER A 322 -25.94 8.30 -75.86
C SER A 322 -26.10 9.59 -75.05
N ARG A 323 -25.22 10.59 -75.13
CA ARG A 323 -23.96 10.88 -75.86
C ARG A 323 -23.43 12.16 -75.18
N ILE A 324 -22.12 12.27 -74.88
CA ILE A 324 -21.13 13.15 -75.55
C ILE A 324 -21.52 14.64 -75.44
N SER A 325 -20.74 15.60 -74.91
CA SER A 325 -19.30 15.92 -75.07
C SER A 325 -18.93 17.02 -74.04
N SER A 326 -17.75 16.95 -73.42
CA SER A 326 -16.59 17.87 -73.57
C SER A 326 -16.82 19.29 -72.99
N GLU A 327 -15.90 20.02 -72.36
CA GLU A 327 -14.43 20.09 -72.41
C GLU A 327 -14.02 20.95 -71.18
N SER A 328 -12.97 20.61 -70.42
CA SER A 328 -11.69 21.35 -70.32
C SER A 328 -11.82 22.90 -70.26
N THR A 329 -11.27 23.68 -69.34
CA THR A 329 -9.87 23.80 -68.90
C THR A 329 -9.78 24.92 -67.84
N TYR A 330 -8.87 24.77 -66.87
CA TYR A 330 -8.31 25.78 -65.92
C TYR A 330 -7.58 26.93 -66.68
N PRO A 331 -6.90 27.96 -66.12
CA PRO A 331 -6.35 28.18 -64.76
C PRO A 331 -6.71 29.60 -64.22
N SER A 332 -6.23 30.15 -63.11
CA SER A 332 -5.03 29.98 -62.28
C SER A 332 -5.33 30.41 -60.85
#